data_AF-A0A951WTW1-F1
#
_entry.id   AF-A0A951WTW1-F1
#
_cell.length_a   1.000
_cell.length_b   1.000
_cell.length_c   1.000
_cell.angle_alpha   90.00
_cell.angle_beta   90.00
_cell.angle_gamma   90.00
#
_symmetry.space_group_name_H-M   'P 1'
#
loop_
_entity.id
_entity.type
_entity.pdbx_description
1 polymer ?
#
loop_
_entity_poly.entity_id
_entity_poly.type
_entity_poly.pdbx_seq_one_letter_code
_entity_poly.pdbx_strand_id
1 'polypeptide(L)'
;MVDRRLIDALDSAQPERRKAAIQQLARTKDMEALRYLEAVERADTDGSVRDLARKAIAYIKRNNPGEAEPPAADVQKSARPSFASGSILAEYANRPEEPQPVETEEADAPPQPKPRGLQEVSESRQKAARGAMEMAGRAAFDGLNARAAKHLVEAFKLNPNLQYDAYAIGLAATVSGLYKDDAVKAVQDGSILDLFDKNEFKAKSKQQIEKEVRDEAPPAGWGAALIDLLLYGLINAVIVGVSVAALVMLFTNLIHNDPLRQAQIAQASAQMAGVINQFVTTGVVITLLYALIYGLITIVDLLFRSFLIHVAARMILGGDGTLANLIHKTALFLGIMTALSVVAMIGGLFMPFITEPALGIGIYAVSFFLSIWTLMGYSARIGRTYDFGAGRGCAAILLAGIFSAVLGLICFAAFGQAYLSDLSYQLSIFALTPVVVP
;
A
#
# COMPACT_ATOMS: atom_id res chain seq x y z
N MET A 1 -2.11 1.00 34.99
CA MET A 1 -1.71 0.06 36.04
C MET A 1 -0.24 -0.28 35.84
N VAL A 2 0.59 0.20 36.76
CA VAL A 2 2.05 0.06 36.68
C VAL A 2 2.47 -1.40 36.84
N ASP A 3 3.37 -1.88 35.97
CA ASP A 3 3.95 -3.22 36.09
C ASP A 3 4.78 -3.33 37.37
N ARG A 4 4.37 -4.22 38.28
CA ARG A 4 5.05 -4.44 39.57
C ARG A 4 6.52 -4.81 39.42
N ARG A 5 6.89 -5.52 38.34
CA ARG A 5 8.29 -5.90 38.11
C ARG A 5 9.20 -4.70 37.93
N LEU A 6 8.67 -3.61 37.36
CA LEU A 6 9.41 -2.36 37.19
C LEU A 6 9.59 -1.63 38.51
N ILE A 7 8.57 -1.68 39.38
CA ILE A 7 8.65 -1.11 40.72
C ILE A 7 9.71 -1.87 41.54
N ASP A 8 9.67 -3.20 41.54
CA ASP A 8 10.66 -4.03 42.24
C ASP A 8 12.09 -3.79 41.72
N ALA A 9 12.24 -3.47 40.43
CA ALA A 9 13.53 -3.16 39.82
C ALA A 9 14.09 -1.79 40.25
N LEU A 10 13.26 -0.86 40.74
CA LEU A 10 13.71 0.41 41.32
C LEU A 10 14.45 0.21 42.66
N ASP A 11 14.23 -0.90 43.35
CA ASP A 11 14.93 -1.23 44.61
C ASP A 11 16.21 -2.05 44.38
N SER A 12 16.60 -2.27 43.12
CA SER A 12 17.80 -3.05 42.81
C SER A 12 19.06 -2.36 43.31
N ALA A 13 19.99 -3.12 43.92
CA ALA A 13 21.29 -2.60 44.33
C ALA A 13 22.12 -2.02 43.17
N GLN A 14 21.87 -2.48 41.93
CA GLN A 14 22.62 -2.05 40.75
C GLN A 14 21.99 -0.78 40.13
N PRO A 15 22.73 0.34 40.00
CA PRO A 15 22.18 1.60 39.49
C PRO A 15 21.68 1.49 38.05
N GLU A 16 22.35 0.69 37.21
CA GLU A 16 21.95 0.50 35.81
C GLU A 16 20.57 -0.18 35.67
N ARG A 17 20.23 -1.11 36.58
CA ARG A 17 18.90 -1.72 36.59
C ARG A 17 17.81 -0.72 36.97
N ARG A 18 18.10 0.15 37.94
CA ARG A 18 17.18 1.23 38.34
C ARG A 18 16.97 2.23 37.21
N LYS A 19 18.03 2.64 36.51
CA LYS A 19 17.94 3.54 35.33
C LYS A 19 17.06 2.95 34.23
N ALA A 20 17.24 1.66 33.91
CA ALA A 20 16.43 0.98 32.91
C ALA A 20 14.95 0.93 33.33
N ALA A 21 14.67 0.65 34.61
CA ALA A 21 13.31 0.65 35.14
C ALA A 21 12.66 2.05 35.07
N ILE A 22 13.39 3.12 35.43
CA ILE A 22 12.92 4.51 35.31
C ILE A 22 12.56 4.84 33.86
N GLN A 23 13.41 4.48 32.89
CA GLN A 23 13.11 4.72 31.48
C GLN A 23 11.88 3.97 30.99
N GLN A 24 11.70 2.72 31.43
CA GLN A 24 10.53 1.93 31.06
C GLN A 24 9.25 2.50 31.69
N LEU A 25 9.30 2.92 32.96
CA LEU A 25 8.20 3.61 33.64
C LEU A 25 7.87 4.96 32.96
N ALA A 26 8.87 5.72 32.52
CA ALA A 26 8.63 6.97 31.78
C ALA A 26 7.86 6.74 30.48
N ARG A 27 8.12 5.62 29.78
CA ARG A 27 7.48 5.27 28.50
C ARG A 27 6.02 4.86 28.65
N THR A 28 5.62 4.31 29.79
CA THR A 28 4.20 3.94 30.02
C THR A 28 3.32 5.18 30.15
N LYS A 29 3.89 6.33 30.51
CA LYS A 29 3.18 7.59 30.77
C LYS A 29 2.10 7.44 31.84
N ASP A 30 2.20 6.42 32.70
CA ASP A 30 1.22 6.15 33.75
C ASP A 30 1.43 7.11 34.93
N MET A 31 0.38 7.84 35.32
CA MET A 31 0.41 8.79 36.44
C MET A 31 0.69 8.10 37.77
N GLU A 32 0.29 6.83 37.93
CA GLU A 32 0.60 6.04 39.12
C GLU A 32 2.12 5.82 39.31
N ALA A 33 2.91 5.87 38.23
CA ALA A 33 4.36 5.70 38.29
C ALA A 33 5.06 6.90 38.98
N LEU A 34 4.43 8.08 38.99
CA LEU A 34 5.01 9.31 39.56
C LEU A 34 5.39 9.13 41.04
N ARG A 35 4.54 8.46 41.83
CA ARG A 35 4.80 8.24 43.25
C ARG A 35 6.11 7.47 43.49
N TYR A 36 6.38 6.46 42.67
CA TYR A 36 7.59 5.64 42.80
C TYR A 36 8.83 6.38 42.30
N LEU A 37 8.69 7.10 41.18
CA LEU A 37 9.79 7.90 40.64
C LEU A 37 10.18 9.06 41.58
N GLU A 38 9.22 9.71 42.25
CA GLU A 38 9.50 10.76 43.25
C GLU A 38 10.20 10.21 44.49
N ALA A 39 9.89 8.97 44.90
CA ALA A 39 10.62 8.30 45.98
C ALA A 39 12.09 8.05 45.59
N VAL A 40 12.34 7.57 44.37
CA VAL A 40 13.70 7.36 43.84
C VAL A 40 14.45 8.69 43.71
N GLU A 41 13.81 9.76 43.21
CA GLU A 41 14.45 11.08 43.12
C GLU A 41 14.92 11.59 44.49
N ARG A 42 14.17 11.34 45.56
CA ARG A 42 14.53 11.82 46.91
C ARG A 42 15.54 10.93 47.63
N ALA A 43 15.41 9.61 47.49
CA ALA A 43 16.08 8.65 48.37
C ALA A 43 17.24 7.87 47.72
N ASP A 44 17.36 7.85 46.39
CA ASP A 44 18.41 7.06 45.74
C ASP A 44 19.80 7.60 46.08
N THR A 45 20.73 6.70 46.42
CA THR A 45 22.11 7.05 46.73
C THR A 45 22.88 7.60 45.52
N ASP A 46 22.55 7.15 44.30
CA ASP A 46 23.24 7.52 43.07
C ASP A 46 22.62 8.78 42.45
N GLY A 47 23.43 9.84 42.29
CA GLY A 47 22.97 11.12 41.73
C GLY A 47 22.45 11.02 40.30
N SER A 48 23.03 10.16 39.48
CA SER A 48 22.61 9.98 38.08
C SER A 48 21.23 9.31 37.97
N VAL A 49 20.89 8.45 38.94
CA VAL A 49 19.57 7.81 39.03
C VAL A 49 18.51 8.85 39.45
N ARG A 50 18.83 9.72 40.42
CA ARG A 50 17.95 10.82 40.85
C ARG A 50 17.63 11.79 39.71
N ASP A 51 18.66 12.21 38.96
CA ASP A 51 18.46 13.13 37.83
C ASP A 51 17.63 12.51 36.70
N LEU A 52 17.79 11.21 36.44
CA LEU A 52 16.98 10.49 35.46
C LEU A 52 15.52 10.36 35.92
N ALA A 53 15.28 10.09 37.21
CA ALA A 53 13.95 10.05 37.80
C ALA A 53 13.25 11.41 37.69
N ARG A 54 13.95 12.52 37.99
CA ARG A 54 13.43 13.88 37.81
C ARG A 54 12.97 14.15 36.38
N LYS A 55 13.79 13.76 35.39
CA LYS A 55 13.45 13.90 33.96
C LYS A 55 12.24 13.04 33.58
N ALA A 56 12.16 11.82 34.09
CA ALA A 56 11.02 10.92 33.86
C ALA A 56 9.71 11.48 34.45
N ILE A 57 9.75 12.02 35.67
CA ILE A 57 8.61 12.68 36.33
C ILE A 57 8.09 13.84 35.46
N ALA A 58 8.99 14.73 35.02
CA ALA A 58 8.63 15.84 34.15
C ALA A 58 8.01 15.37 32.82
N TYR A 59 8.55 14.29 32.24
CA TYR A 59 8.03 13.71 31.01
C TYR A 59 6.61 13.14 31.17
N ILE A 60 6.34 12.39 32.25
CA ILE A 60 5.01 11.83 32.51
C ILE A 60 4.00 12.95 32.77
N LYS A 61 4.34 13.94 33.60
CA LYS A 61 3.46 15.10 33.89
C LYS A 61 3.12 15.88 32.62
N ARG A 62 4.10 16.10 31.72
CA ARG A 62 3.88 16.80 30.44
C ARG A 62 2.92 16.09 29.51
N ASN A 63 2.88 14.75 29.55
CA ASN A 63 2.03 13.95 28.67
C ASN A 63 0.63 13.67 29.24
N ASN A 64 0.36 14.03 30.50
CA ASN A 64 -0.92 13.83 31.17
C ASN A 64 -1.45 15.12 31.81
N PRO A 65 -1.73 16.17 31.03
CA PRO A 65 -2.12 17.48 31.54
C PRO A 65 -3.52 17.51 32.21
N GLY A 66 -4.32 16.45 32.08
CA GLY A 66 -5.72 16.41 32.55
C GLY A 66 -5.96 15.91 33.97
N GLU A 67 -4.93 15.38 34.66
CA GLU A 67 -5.08 14.73 35.98
C GLU A 67 -4.26 15.38 37.11
N ALA A 68 -3.48 16.43 36.82
CA ALA A 68 -2.69 17.14 37.82
C ALA A 68 -3.49 18.31 38.43
N GLU A 69 -3.98 18.11 39.65
CA GLU A 69 -4.61 19.07 40.59
C GLU A 69 -5.98 19.67 40.20
N PRO A 70 -6.96 19.72 41.14
CA PRO A 70 -8.17 20.51 40.97
C PRO A 70 -7.80 22.01 41.02
N PRO A 71 -8.34 22.84 40.10
CA PRO A 71 -7.99 24.25 40.05
C PRO A 71 -8.53 24.97 41.29
N ALA A 72 -7.65 25.65 42.01
CA ALA A 72 -8.04 26.81 42.79
C ALA A 72 -8.75 27.80 41.85
N ALA A 73 -9.91 28.26 42.28
CA ALA A 73 -10.85 29.05 41.51
C ALA A 73 -10.27 30.35 40.96
N ASP A 74 -10.89 30.78 39.86
CA ASP A 74 -10.81 32.07 39.18
C ASP A 74 -9.53 32.35 38.36
N VAL A 75 -9.66 32.20 37.04
CA VAL A 75 -9.86 33.35 36.12
C VAL A 75 -10.12 32.77 34.71
N GLN A 76 -11.31 33.07 34.17
CA GLN A 76 -11.64 32.87 32.77
C GLN A 76 -10.74 33.76 31.90
N LYS A 77 -9.87 33.16 31.08
CA LYS A 77 -9.44 33.78 29.82
C LYS A 77 -8.95 32.72 28.81
N SER A 78 -9.75 32.58 27.76
CA SER A 78 -9.45 32.04 26.41
C SER A 78 -8.38 30.94 26.30
N ALA A 79 -8.84 29.73 26.02
CA ALA A 79 -8.04 28.57 25.67
C ALA A 79 -7.08 28.85 24.51
N ARG A 80 -5.80 29.06 24.82
CA ARG A 80 -4.68 28.73 23.93
C ARG A 80 -4.05 27.43 24.45
N PRO A 81 -3.64 26.51 23.56
CA PRO A 81 -2.96 25.28 23.97
C PRO A 81 -1.71 25.63 24.78
N SER A 82 -1.67 25.19 26.04
CA SER A 82 -0.55 25.40 26.94
C SER A 82 0.58 24.45 26.56
N PHE A 83 1.60 24.97 25.89
CA PHE A 83 2.83 24.26 25.62
C PHE A 83 3.80 24.44 26.80
N ALA A 84 4.57 23.39 27.13
CA ALA A 84 5.54 23.45 28.23
C ALA A 84 6.55 24.60 28.04
N SER A 85 6.75 25.42 29.08
CA SER A 85 7.76 26.48 29.11
C SER A 85 9.12 25.91 28.71
N GLY A 86 9.68 26.38 27.59
CA GLY A 86 10.95 25.93 27.01
C GLY A 86 10.84 24.96 25.82
N SER A 87 9.65 24.54 25.40
CA SER A 87 9.50 23.84 24.10
C SER A 87 9.48 24.83 22.94
N ILE A 88 10.00 24.43 21.78
CA ILE A 88 10.01 25.26 20.57
C ILE A 88 8.59 25.72 20.22
N LEU A 89 7.57 24.86 20.37
CA LEU A 89 6.18 25.25 20.15
C LEU A 89 5.65 26.27 21.17
N ALA A 90 6.14 26.26 22.43
CA ALA A 90 5.78 27.26 23.43
C ALA A 90 6.41 28.63 23.13
N GLU A 91 7.64 28.61 22.60
CA GLU A 91 8.34 29.81 22.14
C GLU A 91 7.64 30.41 20.91
N TYR A 92 7.18 29.58 19.96
CA TYR A 92 6.38 30.03 18.81
C TYR A 92 4.97 30.50 19.20
N ALA A 93 4.29 29.82 20.14
CA ALA A 93 2.93 30.17 20.56
C ALA A 93 2.85 31.46 21.41
N ASN A 94 3.96 31.82 22.07
CA ASN A 94 4.06 33.03 22.90
C ASN A 94 4.88 34.16 22.25
N ARG A 95 5.41 33.96 21.03
CA ARG A 95 6.00 35.05 20.25
C ARG A 95 4.87 36.06 19.98
N PRO A 96 5.02 37.35 20.35
CA PRO A 96 4.10 38.38 19.87
C PRO A 96 3.99 38.20 18.36
N GLU A 97 2.78 38.22 17.80
CA GLU A 97 2.60 38.24 16.35
C GLU A 97 3.47 39.37 15.82
N GLU A 98 4.64 39.01 15.25
CA GLU A 98 5.43 39.97 14.51
C GLU A 98 4.47 40.53 13.47
N PRO A 99 4.35 41.87 13.36
CA PRO A 99 3.46 42.48 12.39
C PRO A 99 3.69 41.74 11.08
N GLN A 100 2.64 41.09 10.57
CA GLN A 100 2.75 40.41 9.27
C GLN A 100 3.43 41.42 8.36
N PRO A 101 4.58 41.09 7.76
CA PRO A 101 5.24 42.03 6.88
C PRO A 101 4.16 42.41 5.88
N VAL A 102 3.75 43.66 5.95
CA VAL A 102 2.94 44.26 4.90
C VAL A 102 3.70 43.87 3.66
N GLU A 103 3.05 43.15 2.73
CA GLU A 103 3.55 42.92 1.37
C GLU A 103 3.66 44.29 0.72
N THR A 104 4.63 45.04 1.20
CA THR A 104 5.21 46.19 0.58
C THR A 104 6.05 45.54 -0.49
N GLU A 105 5.71 45.83 -1.73
CA GLU A 105 6.45 45.53 -2.93
C GLU A 105 7.87 46.11 -2.74
N GLU A 106 8.72 45.38 -2.00
CA GLU A 106 10.05 45.81 -1.58
C GLU A 106 11.03 45.50 -2.72
N ALA A 107 10.81 46.22 -3.82
CA ALA A 107 11.87 46.50 -4.77
C ALA A 107 12.90 47.40 -4.04
N ASP A 108 14.16 46.96 -4.01
CA ASP A 108 15.35 47.72 -3.58
C ASP A 108 15.76 47.75 -2.09
N ALA A 109 15.32 46.80 -1.25
CA ALA A 109 16.05 46.57 0.01
C ALA A 109 17.45 46.00 -0.27
N PRO A 110 18.54 46.63 0.21
CA PRO A 110 19.90 46.12 0.01
C PRO A 110 20.02 44.71 0.60
N PRO A 111 20.65 43.76 -0.12
CA PRO A 111 20.70 42.37 0.29
C PRO A 111 21.25 42.27 1.71
N GLN A 112 20.46 41.65 2.60
CA GLN A 112 20.91 41.43 3.97
C GLN A 112 22.28 40.74 3.93
N PRO A 113 23.29 41.25 4.66
CA PRO A 113 24.63 40.72 4.62
C PRO A 113 24.58 39.23 4.98
N LYS A 114 24.97 38.37 4.02
CA LYS A 114 25.07 36.92 4.24
C LYS A 114 25.80 36.68 5.57
N PRO A 115 25.28 35.82 6.46
CA PRO A 115 25.98 35.50 7.70
C PRO A 115 27.41 35.10 7.36
N ARG A 116 28.38 35.86 7.89
CA ARG A 116 29.81 35.59 7.70
C ARG A 116 30.08 34.17 8.19
N GLY A 117 30.47 33.26 7.30
CA GLY A 117 30.82 31.89 7.65
C GLY A 117 30.03 30.78 6.92
N LEU A 118 29.07 31.12 6.06
CA LEU A 118 28.45 30.10 5.20
C LEU A 118 29.50 29.53 4.23
N GLN A 119 29.63 28.21 4.21
CA GLN A 119 30.50 27.54 3.25
C GLN A 119 29.82 27.53 1.87
N GLU A 120 30.58 27.77 0.81
CA GLU A 120 30.07 27.59 -0.54
C GLU A 120 29.85 26.10 -0.82
N VAL A 121 28.59 25.71 -0.98
CA VAL A 121 28.19 24.34 -1.30
C VAL A 121 27.61 24.34 -2.71
N SER A 122 28.11 23.48 -3.60
CA SER A 122 27.60 23.33 -4.97
C SER A 122 26.10 23.02 -4.99
N GLU A 123 25.35 23.53 -5.98
CA GLU A 123 23.90 23.29 -6.10
C GLU A 123 23.52 21.81 -6.09
N SER A 124 24.32 20.95 -6.74
CA SER A 124 24.11 19.50 -6.74
C SER A 124 24.10 18.90 -5.32
N ARG A 125 25.07 19.29 -4.48
CA ARG A 125 25.13 18.87 -3.07
C ARG A 125 23.98 19.45 -2.25
N GLN A 126 23.58 20.70 -2.52
CA GLN A 126 22.41 21.29 -1.84
C GLN A 126 21.14 20.48 -2.15
N LYS A 127 20.93 20.10 -3.41
CA LYS A 127 19.79 19.27 -3.83
C LYS A 127 19.81 17.88 -3.19
N ALA A 128 20.98 17.24 -3.16
CA ALA A 128 21.16 15.95 -2.50
C ALA A 128 20.91 16.03 -0.98
N ALA A 129 21.41 17.08 -0.32
CA ALA A 129 21.16 17.33 1.09
C ALA A 129 19.67 17.54 1.37
N ARG A 130 18.94 18.22 0.48
CA ARG A 130 17.48 18.39 0.58
C ARG A 130 16.74 17.06 0.48
N GLY A 131 17.12 16.20 -0.47
CA GLY A 131 16.56 14.85 -0.57
C GLY A 131 16.81 14.01 0.68
N ALA A 132 18.01 14.07 1.25
CA ALA A 132 18.34 13.40 2.52
C ALA A 132 17.52 13.97 3.69
N MET A 133 17.33 15.28 3.77
CA MET A 133 16.45 15.93 4.76
C MET A 133 14.99 15.47 4.65
N GLU A 134 14.44 15.34 3.45
CA GLU A 134 13.07 14.86 3.22
C GLU A 134 12.92 13.39 3.67
N MET A 135 13.90 12.54 3.36
CA MET A 135 13.93 11.16 3.84
C MET A 135 14.02 11.08 5.36
N ALA A 136 14.84 11.95 5.98
CA ALA A 136 14.92 12.05 7.43
C ALA A 136 13.58 12.48 8.05
N GLY A 137 12.90 13.46 7.45
CA GLY A 137 11.59 13.94 7.90
C GLY A 137 10.52 12.85 7.85
N ARG A 138 10.45 12.10 6.74
CA ARG A 138 9.54 10.94 6.62
C ARG A 138 9.85 9.88 7.66
N ALA A 139 11.12 9.50 7.81
CA ALA A 139 11.53 8.50 8.79
C ALA A 139 11.20 8.95 10.23
N ALA A 140 11.39 10.22 10.57
CA ALA A 140 11.05 10.75 11.89
C ALA A 140 9.53 10.73 12.13
N PHE A 141 8.73 11.08 11.11
CA PHE A 141 7.27 11.03 11.18
C PHE A 141 6.75 9.60 11.43
N ASP A 142 7.37 8.60 10.81
CA ASP A 142 7.06 7.18 11.01
C ASP A 142 7.62 6.60 12.33
N GLY A 143 8.27 7.41 13.16
CA GLY A 143 8.88 6.99 14.42
C GLY A 143 10.18 6.18 14.25
N LEU A 144 10.79 6.21 13.06
CA LEU A 144 12.03 5.51 12.72
C LEU A 144 13.25 6.41 12.98
N ASN A 145 13.39 6.88 14.22
CA ASN A 145 14.39 7.89 14.62
C ASN A 145 15.84 7.49 14.27
N ALA A 146 16.18 6.20 14.36
CA ALA A 146 17.48 5.68 13.96
C ALA A 146 17.78 5.95 12.47
N ARG A 147 16.83 5.68 11.58
CA ARG A 147 16.98 5.94 10.13
C ARG A 147 16.96 7.43 9.83
N ALA A 148 16.10 8.18 10.52
CA ALA A 148 16.07 9.63 10.43
C ALA A 148 17.42 10.25 10.78
N ALA A 149 18.07 9.76 11.85
CA ALA A 149 19.40 10.20 12.27
C ALA A 149 20.46 9.93 11.20
N LYS A 150 20.42 8.76 10.54
CA LYS A 150 21.34 8.44 9.44
C LYS A 150 21.21 9.40 8.27
N HIS A 151 19.99 9.69 7.83
CA HIS A 151 19.74 10.62 6.74
C HIS A 151 20.06 12.07 7.12
N LEU A 152 19.84 12.46 8.38
CA LEU A 152 20.29 13.76 8.91
C LEU A 152 21.81 13.90 8.85
N VAL A 153 22.56 12.90 9.32
CA VAL A 153 24.04 12.93 9.27
C VAL A 153 24.52 13.05 7.82
N GLU A 154 23.90 12.32 6.88
CA GLU A 154 24.19 12.43 5.46
C GLU A 154 23.89 13.81 4.89
N ALA A 155 22.73 14.39 5.24
CA ALA A 155 22.35 15.74 4.83
C ALA A 155 23.36 16.79 5.31
N PHE A 156 23.76 16.74 6.58
CA PHE A 156 24.73 17.68 7.17
C PHE A 156 26.14 17.52 6.58
N LYS A 157 26.54 16.29 6.19
CA LYS A 157 27.80 16.06 5.45
C LYS A 157 27.76 16.67 4.05
N LEU A 158 26.62 16.61 3.37
CA LEU A 158 26.44 17.17 2.04
C LEU A 158 26.35 18.71 2.07
N ASN A 159 25.68 19.27 3.07
CA ASN A 159 25.49 20.70 3.24
C ASN A 159 25.68 21.13 4.71
N PRO A 160 26.89 21.55 5.11
CA PRO A 160 27.18 22.01 6.47
C PRO A 160 26.37 23.24 6.90
N ASN A 161 25.84 24.02 5.95
CA ASN A 161 25.02 25.19 6.25
C ASN A 161 23.66 24.84 6.86
N LEU A 162 23.25 23.56 6.84
CA LEU A 162 22.04 23.09 7.52
C LEU A 162 22.08 23.29 9.05
N GLN A 163 23.26 23.54 9.63
CA GLN A 163 23.39 23.92 11.04
C GLN A 163 22.70 25.24 11.40
N TYR A 164 22.38 26.07 10.39
CA TYR A 164 21.65 27.33 10.55
C TYR A 164 20.20 27.24 10.06
N ASP A 165 19.79 26.10 9.50
CA ASP A 165 18.45 25.90 8.98
C ASP A 165 17.50 25.49 10.12
N ALA A 166 16.49 26.32 10.39
CA ALA A 166 15.58 26.11 11.53
C ALA A 166 14.83 24.77 11.46
N TYR A 167 14.50 24.29 10.26
CA TYR A 167 13.85 23.00 10.07
C TYR A 167 14.80 21.85 10.38
N ALA A 168 16.04 21.91 9.89
CA ALA A 168 17.07 20.91 10.17
C ALA A 168 17.41 20.82 11.66
N ILE A 169 17.52 21.96 12.35
CA ILE A 169 17.76 22.01 13.80
C ILE A 169 16.58 21.38 14.56
N GLY A 170 15.35 21.73 14.20
CA GLY A 170 14.15 21.17 14.82
C GLY A 170 14.02 19.67 14.60
N LEU A 171 14.32 19.19 13.39
CA LEU A 171 14.30 17.78 13.05
C LEU A 171 15.39 17.01 13.80
N ALA A 172 16.61 17.56 13.88
CA ALA A 172 17.71 16.98 14.66
C ALA A 172 17.35 16.85 16.15
N ALA A 173 16.78 17.89 16.76
CA ALA A 173 16.32 17.87 18.15
C ALA A 173 15.20 16.85 18.37
N THR A 174 14.26 16.75 17.44
CA THR A 174 13.15 15.78 17.49
C THR A 174 13.66 14.34 17.43
N VAL A 175 14.58 14.07 16.51
CA VAL A 175 15.13 12.72 16.28
C VAL A 175 16.02 12.29 17.44
N SER A 176 16.90 13.17 17.92
CA SER A 176 17.87 12.85 18.99
C SER A 176 17.28 12.92 20.40
N GLY A 177 16.23 13.72 20.60
CA GLY A 177 15.74 14.09 21.94
C GLY A 177 16.68 15.04 22.70
N LEU A 178 17.71 15.58 22.05
CA LEU A 178 18.65 16.55 22.62
C LEU A 178 18.14 17.99 22.42
N TYR A 179 18.74 18.94 23.15
CA TYR A 179 18.52 20.37 22.90
C TYR A 179 19.14 20.81 21.56
N LYS A 180 18.64 21.92 21.00
CA LYS A 180 18.96 22.39 19.63
C LYS A 180 20.46 22.32 19.30
N ASP A 181 21.31 22.94 20.11
CA ASP A 181 22.75 23.04 19.84
C ASP A 181 23.46 21.68 19.97
N ASP A 182 23.11 20.89 20.98
CA ASP A 182 23.65 19.54 21.20
C ASP A 182 23.20 18.57 20.10
N ALA A 183 21.98 18.70 19.62
CA ALA A 183 21.43 17.90 18.54
C ALA A 183 22.16 18.16 17.23
N VAL A 184 22.38 19.44 16.88
CA VAL A 184 23.15 19.83 15.69
C VAL A 184 24.57 19.28 15.78
N LYS A 185 25.23 19.46 16.93
CA LYS A 185 26.58 18.94 17.16
C LYS A 185 26.65 17.42 16.99
N ALA A 186 25.69 16.70 17.59
CA ALA A 186 25.61 15.25 17.50
C ALA A 186 25.34 14.74 16.08
N VAL A 187 24.60 15.49 15.26
CA VAL A 187 24.40 15.16 13.83
C VAL A 187 25.68 15.42 13.02
N GLN A 188 26.37 16.52 13.29
CA GLN A 188 27.59 16.90 12.56
C GLN A 188 28.75 15.93 12.81
N ASP A 189 28.97 15.53 14.06
CA ASP A 189 30.02 14.57 14.43
C ASP A 189 29.61 13.10 14.22
N GLY A 190 28.31 12.85 13.98
CA GLY A 190 27.74 11.52 13.78
C GLY A 190 27.47 10.75 15.07
N SER A 191 27.73 11.32 16.24
CA SER A 191 27.48 10.71 17.55
C SER A 191 25.98 10.51 17.83
N ILE A 192 25.09 11.20 17.10
CA ILE A 192 23.66 10.93 17.12
C ILE A 192 23.35 9.47 16.80
N LEU A 193 24.19 8.79 16.00
CA LEU A 193 24.01 7.38 15.66
C LEU A 193 24.28 6.45 16.85
N ASP A 194 25.11 6.89 17.81
CA ASP A 194 25.42 6.12 19.02
C ASP A 194 24.30 6.21 20.07
N LEU A 195 23.40 7.20 19.95
CA LEU A 195 22.19 7.29 20.78
C LEU A 195 21.19 6.16 20.48
N PHE A 196 21.31 5.53 19.31
CA PHE A 196 20.46 4.43 18.92
C PHE A 196 21.21 3.12 19.08
N ASP A 197 20.64 2.19 19.84
CA ASP A 197 21.22 0.87 20.01
C ASP A 197 21.40 0.22 18.63
N LYS A 198 22.63 -0.21 18.33
CA LYS A 198 22.99 -0.93 17.10
C LYS A 198 22.10 -2.16 16.90
N ASN A 199 21.54 -2.73 17.96
CA ASN A 199 20.59 -3.82 17.91
C ASN A 199 19.18 -3.39 17.52
N GLU A 200 18.72 -2.20 17.92
CA GLU A 200 17.43 -1.65 17.47
C GLU A 200 17.49 -1.29 15.99
N PHE A 201 18.64 -0.75 15.54
CA PHE A 201 18.99 -0.64 14.13
C PHE A 201 18.83 -1.99 13.44
N LYS A 202 19.52 -3.05 13.87
CA LYS A 202 19.48 -4.34 13.19
C LYS A 202 18.12 -5.04 13.23
N ALA A 203 17.38 -4.98 14.33
CA ALA A 203 16.12 -5.70 14.49
C ALA A 203 14.99 -5.09 13.65
N LYS A 204 14.78 -3.77 13.75
CA LYS A 204 13.79 -3.07 12.93
C LYS A 204 14.24 -2.96 11.48
N SER A 205 15.53 -2.70 11.24
CA SER A 205 16.09 -2.70 9.89
C SER A 205 15.95 -4.06 9.23
N LYS A 206 16.20 -5.20 9.88
CA LYS A 206 16.06 -6.50 9.20
C LYS A 206 14.60 -6.79 8.81
N GLN A 207 13.66 -6.55 9.71
CA GLN A 207 12.23 -6.81 9.47
C GLN A 207 11.63 -5.86 8.42
N GLN A 208 12.13 -4.62 8.38
CA GLN A 208 11.66 -3.57 7.50
C GLN A 208 12.44 -3.52 6.18
N ILE A 209 13.72 -3.90 6.14
CA ILE A 209 14.49 -4.21 4.93
C ILE A 209 13.91 -5.47 4.29
N GLU A 210 13.51 -6.50 5.02
CA GLU A 210 12.78 -7.62 4.40
C GLU A 210 11.45 -7.17 3.77
N LYS A 211 10.84 -6.10 4.28
CA LYS A 211 9.60 -5.52 3.73
C LYS A 211 9.88 -4.57 2.55
N GLU A 212 10.84 -3.66 2.70
CA GLU A 212 11.33 -2.72 1.67
C GLU A 212 12.02 -3.48 0.55
N VAL A 213 12.99 -4.37 0.78
CA VAL A 213 13.64 -5.17 -0.28
C VAL A 213 12.66 -6.06 -1.03
N ARG A 214 11.56 -6.48 -0.38
CA ARG A 214 10.50 -7.23 -1.07
C ARG A 214 9.59 -6.33 -1.91
N ASP A 215 9.48 -5.04 -1.59
CA ASP A 215 8.68 -4.04 -2.32
C ASP A 215 9.51 -3.14 -3.27
N GLU A 216 10.84 -3.04 -3.06
CA GLU A 216 11.87 -2.26 -3.78
C GLU A 216 12.81 -3.15 -4.59
N ALA A 217 12.42 -4.39 -4.88
CA ALA A 217 13.08 -5.15 -5.93
C ALA A 217 13.11 -4.26 -7.18
N PRO A 218 14.27 -4.14 -7.87
CA PRO A 218 14.41 -3.26 -9.02
C PRO A 218 13.25 -3.51 -9.99
N PRO A 219 12.67 -2.46 -10.58
CA PRO A 219 11.45 -2.56 -11.36
C PRO A 219 11.61 -3.68 -12.38
N ALA A 220 10.70 -4.64 -12.33
CA ALA A 220 10.80 -5.86 -13.12
C ALA A 220 10.94 -5.51 -14.60
N GLY A 221 11.98 -6.08 -15.24
CA GLY A 221 12.18 -5.95 -16.67
C GLY A 221 11.16 -6.77 -17.47
N TRP A 222 11.15 -6.59 -18.79
CA TRP A 222 10.25 -7.30 -19.69
C TRP A 222 10.39 -8.84 -19.63
N GLY A 223 11.55 -9.37 -19.25
CA GLY A 223 11.74 -10.82 -19.08
C GLY A 223 10.83 -11.41 -18.00
N ALA A 224 10.75 -10.76 -16.83
CA ALA A 224 9.86 -11.19 -15.75
C ALA A 224 8.39 -10.99 -16.13
N ALA A 225 8.06 -9.82 -16.72
CA ALA A 225 6.70 -9.53 -17.18
C ALA A 225 6.19 -10.54 -18.23
N LEU A 226 7.05 -11.00 -19.14
CA LEU A 226 6.69 -11.99 -20.17
C LEU A 226 6.44 -13.38 -19.57
N ILE A 227 7.20 -13.78 -18.56
CA ILE A 227 6.95 -15.03 -17.82
C ILE A 227 5.57 -14.97 -17.14
N ASP A 228 5.24 -13.85 -16.49
CA ASP A 228 3.94 -13.72 -15.83
C ASP A 228 2.77 -13.65 -16.82
N LEU A 229 2.98 -13.06 -18.00
CA LEU A 229 1.98 -13.09 -19.09
C LEU A 229 1.73 -14.50 -19.58
N LEU A 230 2.79 -15.28 -19.82
CA LEU A 230 2.66 -16.68 -20.24
C LEU A 230 1.94 -17.51 -19.18
N LEU A 231 2.29 -17.30 -17.90
CA LEU A 231 1.63 -17.98 -16.79
C LEU A 231 0.15 -17.58 -16.67
N TYR A 232 -0.17 -16.29 -16.84
CA TYR A 232 -1.54 -15.80 -16.89
C TYR A 232 -2.34 -16.45 -18.03
N GLY A 233 -1.79 -16.51 -19.24
CA GLY A 233 -2.44 -17.15 -20.38
C GLY A 233 -2.64 -18.65 -20.18
N LEU A 234 -1.64 -19.34 -19.61
CA LEU A 234 -1.74 -20.76 -19.27
C LEU A 234 -2.81 -21.03 -18.22
N ILE A 235 -2.89 -20.21 -17.16
CA ILE A 235 -3.95 -20.31 -16.15
C ILE A 235 -5.32 -20.17 -16.81
N ASN A 236 -5.52 -19.17 -17.68
CA ASN A 236 -6.79 -18.98 -18.39
C ASN A 236 -7.12 -20.12 -19.36
N ALA A 237 -6.11 -20.68 -20.05
CA ALA A 237 -6.29 -21.86 -20.89
C ALA A 237 -6.77 -23.06 -20.05
N VAL A 238 -6.11 -23.34 -18.93
CA VAL A 238 -6.51 -24.42 -18.02
C VAL A 238 -7.92 -24.20 -17.49
N ILE A 239 -8.26 -22.97 -17.07
CA ILE A 239 -9.61 -22.62 -16.62
C ILE A 239 -10.65 -22.97 -17.69
N VAL A 240 -10.45 -22.54 -18.94
CA VAL A 240 -11.41 -22.82 -20.03
C VAL A 240 -11.50 -24.32 -20.31
N GLY A 241 -10.37 -25.01 -20.43
CA GLY A 241 -10.35 -26.46 -20.68
C GLY A 241 -11.08 -27.25 -19.59
N VAL A 242 -10.80 -26.95 -18.32
CA VAL A 242 -11.47 -27.59 -17.18
C VAL A 242 -12.95 -27.22 -17.12
N SER A 243 -13.31 -25.96 -17.41
CA SER A 243 -14.70 -25.51 -17.38
C SER A 243 -15.55 -26.21 -18.45
N VAL A 244 -15.02 -26.34 -19.67
CA VAL A 244 -15.69 -27.08 -20.76
C VAL A 244 -15.83 -28.55 -20.39
N ALA A 245 -14.77 -29.19 -19.88
CA ALA A 245 -14.81 -30.58 -19.45
C ALA A 245 -15.83 -30.81 -18.31
N ALA A 246 -15.85 -29.94 -17.30
CA ALA A 246 -16.79 -30.00 -16.19
C ALA A 246 -18.24 -29.85 -16.68
N LEU A 247 -18.49 -28.93 -17.61
CA LEU A 247 -19.80 -28.70 -18.19
C LEU A 247 -20.27 -29.92 -19.00
N VAL A 248 -19.38 -30.54 -19.79
CA VAL A 248 -19.68 -31.77 -20.54
C VAL A 248 -20.00 -32.94 -19.61
N MET A 249 -19.18 -33.16 -18.56
CA MET A 249 -19.43 -34.19 -17.54
C MET A 249 -20.77 -33.96 -16.85
N LEU A 250 -21.08 -32.72 -16.52
CA LEU A 250 -22.33 -32.37 -15.87
C LEU A 250 -23.54 -32.59 -16.78
N PHE A 251 -23.50 -32.17 -18.03
CA PHE A 251 -24.58 -32.47 -18.99
C PHE A 251 -24.78 -33.97 -19.17
N THR A 252 -23.67 -34.74 -19.26
CA THR A 252 -23.71 -36.20 -19.34
C THR A 252 -24.41 -36.81 -18.12
N ASN A 253 -24.10 -36.31 -16.92
CA ASN A 253 -24.73 -36.75 -15.67
C ASN A 253 -26.22 -36.35 -15.59
N LEU A 254 -26.59 -35.14 -16.01
CA LEU A 254 -27.98 -34.70 -16.03
C LEU A 254 -28.84 -35.53 -16.99
N ILE A 255 -28.26 -35.93 -18.13
CA ILE A 255 -28.93 -36.82 -19.09
C ILE A 255 -29.08 -38.24 -18.51
N HIS A 256 -28.02 -38.76 -17.87
CA HIS A 256 -28.05 -40.12 -17.33
C HIS A 256 -28.94 -40.28 -16.10
N ASN A 257 -29.16 -39.23 -15.31
CA ASN A 257 -29.89 -39.36 -14.04
C ASN A 257 -31.38 -38.98 -14.12
N ASP A 258 -31.87 -38.51 -15.27
CA ASP A 258 -33.29 -38.15 -15.45
C ASP A 258 -34.03 -39.23 -16.27
N PRO A 259 -34.88 -40.06 -15.65
CA PRO A 259 -35.56 -41.17 -16.33
C PRO A 259 -36.55 -40.72 -17.41
N LEU A 260 -37.16 -39.52 -17.28
CA LEU A 260 -38.03 -38.95 -18.32
C LEU A 260 -37.22 -38.53 -19.54
N ARG A 261 -36.04 -37.95 -19.33
CA ARG A 261 -35.12 -37.63 -20.43
C ARG A 261 -34.49 -38.87 -21.03
N GLN A 262 -34.18 -39.90 -20.25
CA GLN A 262 -33.72 -41.18 -20.80
C GLN A 262 -34.75 -41.79 -21.75
N ALA A 263 -36.05 -41.74 -21.42
CA ALA A 263 -37.11 -42.26 -22.30
C ALA A 263 -37.22 -41.46 -23.62
N GLN A 264 -37.07 -40.14 -23.56
CA GLN A 264 -37.07 -39.28 -24.76
C GLN A 264 -35.78 -39.43 -25.58
N ILE A 265 -34.63 -39.55 -24.91
CA ILE A 265 -33.32 -39.71 -25.54
C ILE A 265 -33.16 -41.11 -26.10
N ALA A 266 -33.78 -42.15 -25.54
CA ALA A 266 -33.74 -43.50 -26.09
C ALA A 266 -34.18 -43.54 -27.57
N GLN A 267 -35.17 -42.73 -27.97
CA GLN A 267 -35.57 -42.56 -29.38
C GLN A 267 -34.57 -41.72 -30.22
N ALA A 268 -33.80 -40.82 -29.60
CA ALA A 268 -32.76 -40.01 -30.25
C ALA A 268 -31.32 -40.59 -30.12
N SER A 269 -31.16 -41.69 -29.37
CA SER A 269 -29.90 -42.11 -28.75
C SER A 269 -28.87 -42.63 -29.73
N ALA A 270 -29.28 -43.23 -30.85
CA ALA A 270 -28.34 -43.74 -31.85
C ALA A 270 -27.55 -42.62 -32.53
N GLN A 271 -28.19 -41.47 -32.79
CA GLN A 271 -27.52 -40.29 -33.33
C GLN A 271 -26.74 -39.54 -32.23
N MET A 272 -27.30 -39.43 -31.03
CA MET A 272 -26.69 -38.70 -29.92
C MET A 272 -25.45 -39.39 -29.34
N ALA A 273 -25.44 -40.73 -29.28
CA ALA A 273 -24.28 -41.51 -28.86
C ALA A 273 -23.10 -41.33 -29.83
N GLY A 274 -23.36 -41.25 -31.14
CA GLY A 274 -22.36 -40.92 -32.15
C GLY A 274 -21.76 -39.53 -31.93
N VAL A 275 -22.61 -38.53 -31.69
CA VAL A 275 -22.18 -37.14 -31.39
C VAL A 275 -21.37 -37.07 -30.10
N ILE A 276 -21.81 -37.74 -29.02
CA ILE A 276 -21.07 -37.78 -27.74
C ILE A 276 -19.71 -38.47 -27.95
N ASN A 277 -19.66 -39.59 -28.65
CA ASN A 277 -18.41 -40.32 -28.84
C ASN A 277 -17.43 -39.52 -29.73
N GLN A 278 -17.93 -38.85 -30.77
CA GLN A 278 -17.16 -37.92 -31.60
C GLN A 278 -16.71 -36.68 -30.81
N PHE A 279 -17.54 -36.18 -29.88
CA PHE A 279 -17.18 -35.10 -28.97
C PHE A 279 -16.14 -35.54 -27.94
N VAL A 280 -16.17 -36.78 -27.45
CA VAL A 280 -15.17 -37.27 -26.49
C VAL A 280 -13.83 -37.55 -27.18
N THR A 281 -13.83 -38.18 -28.36
CA THR A 281 -12.58 -38.53 -29.06
C THR A 281 -11.95 -37.35 -29.81
N THR A 282 -12.72 -36.62 -30.59
CA THR A 282 -12.22 -35.44 -31.34
C THR A 282 -12.27 -34.17 -30.49
N GLY A 283 -13.28 -34.04 -29.63
CA GLY A 283 -13.50 -32.82 -28.86
C GLY A 283 -12.50 -32.58 -27.75
N VAL A 284 -11.78 -33.57 -27.20
CA VAL A 284 -10.68 -33.30 -26.25
C VAL A 284 -9.56 -32.52 -26.93
N VAL A 285 -9.14 -32.94 -28.14
CA VAL A 285 -8.09 -32.23 -28.89
C VAL A 285 -8.55 -30.84 -29.29
N ILE A 286 -9.78 -30.71 -29.80
CA ILE A 286 -10.36 -29.40 -30.16
C ILE A 286 -10.49 -28.51 -28.92
N THR A 287 -10.92 -29.04 -27.78
CA THR A 287 -11.07 -28.28 -26.54
C THR A 287 -9.71 -27.79 -26.03
N LEU A 288 -8.67 -28.63 -26.08
CA LEU A 288 -7.32 -28.23 -25.72
C LEU A 288 -6.78 -27.14 -26.64
N LEU A 289 -6.96 -27.27 -27.95
CA LEU A 289 -6.57 -26.23 -28.91
C LEU A 289 -7.34 -24.93 -28.68
N TYR A 290 -8.65 -25.02 -28.48
CA TYR A 290 -9.50 -23.87 -28.17
C TYR A 290 -9.06 -23.18 -26.86
N ALA A 291 -8.80 -23.95 -25.81
CA ALA A 291 -8.30 -23.46 -24.54
C ALA A 291 -6.96 -22.73 -24.69
N LEU A 292 -6.02 -23.27 -25.47
CA LEU A 292 -4.73 -22.63 -25.75
C LEU A 292 -4.89 -21.32 -26.54
N ILE A 293 -5.72 -21.33 -27.59
CA ILE A 293 -6.05 -20.13 -28.37
C ILE A 293 -6.67 -19.07 -27.46
N TYR A 294 -7.62 -19.45 -26.60
CA TYR A 294 -8.20 -18.54 -25.63
C TYR A 294 -7.16 -17.98 -24.66
N GLY A 295 -6.25 -18.81 -24.15
CA GLY A 295 -5.12 -18.36 -23.35
C GLY A 295 -4.30 -17.27 -24.05
N LEU A 296 -3.96 -17.46 -25.34
CA LEU A 296 -3.27 -16.46 -26.14
C LEU A 296 -4.09 -15.16 -26.31
N ILE A 297 -5.39 -15.27 -26.58
CA ILE A 297 -6.29 -14.10 -26.67
C ILE A 297 -6.28 -13.32 -25.36
N THR A 298 -6.34 -14.01 -24.20
CA THR A 298 -6.29 -13.32 -22.90
C THR A 298 -4.96 -12.63 -22.63
N ILE A 299 -3.83 -13.14 -23.14
CA ILE A 299 -2.54 -12.45 -23.05
C ILE A 299 -2.60 -11.12 -23.82
N VAL A 300 -3.14 -11.15 -25.04
CA VAL A 300 -3.29 -9.94 -25.87
C VAL A 300 -4.23 -8.94 -25.20
N ASP A 301 -5.35 -9.39 -24.65
CA ASP A 301 -6.29 -8.55 -23.89
C ASP A 301 -5.62 -7.91 -22.66
N LEU A 302 -4.90 -8.71 -21.86
CA LEU A 302 -4.19 -8.20 -20.68
C LEU A 302 -3.11 -7.18 -21.05
N LEU A 303 -2.36 -7.41 -22.13
CA LEU A 303 -1.38 -6.47 -22.66
C LEU A 303 -2.03 -5.15 -23.07
N PHE A 304 -3.12 -5.22 -23.84
CA PHE A 304 -3.86 -4.06 -24.30
C PHE A 304 -4.43 -3.25 -23.13
N ARG A 305 -5.09 -3.93 -22.18
CA ARG A 305 -5.65 -3.29 -20.98
C ARG A 305 -4.55 -2.68 -20.10
N SER A 306 -3.43 -3.37 -19.91
CA SER A 306 -2.29 -2.86 -19.15
C SER A 306 -1.67 -1.63 -19.80
N PHE A 307 -1.61 -1.60 -21.14
CA PHE A 307 -1.17 -0.44 -21.90
C PHE A 307 -2.09 0.77 -21.66
N LEU A 308 -3.42 0.60 -21.74
CA LEU A 308 -4.36 1.70 -21.45
C LEU A 308 -4.25 2.21 -20.00
N ILE A 309 -4.08 1.31 -19.04
CA ILE A 309 -3.86 1.68 -17.63
C ILE A 309 -2.54 2.45 -17.48
N HIS A 310 -1.47 2.02 -18.15
CA HIS A 310 -0.19 2.72 -18.13
C HIS A 310 -0.29 4.14 -18.70
N VAL A 311 -0.97 4.29 -19.84
CA VAL A 311 -1.24 5.61 -20.45
C VAL A 311 -2.01 6.51 -19.48
N ALA A 312 -3.10 6.02 -18.89
CA ALA A 312 -3.88 6.79 -17.92
C ALA A 312 -3.06 7.16 -16.66
N ALA A 313 -2.33 6.20 -16.10
CA ALA A 313 -1.53 6.40 -14.89
C ALA A 313 -0.39 7.41 -15.10
N ARG A 314 0.31 7.33 -16.23
CA ARG A 314 1.48 8.18 -16.51
C ARG A 314 1.09 9.55 -17.05
N MET A 315 0.17 9.62 -18.00
CA MET A 315 -0.15 10.89 -18.68
C MET A 315 -1.15 11.75 -17.91
N ILE A 316 -2.11 11.14 -17.19
CA ILE A 316 -3.17 11.88 -16.50
C ILE A 316 -2.87 12.00 -15.00
N LEU A 317 -2.42 10.92 -14.38
CA LEU A 317 -2.24 10.87 -12.92
C LEU A 317 -0.81 11.16 -12.45
N GLY A 318 0.14 11.34 -13.38
CA GLY A 318 1.53 11.73 -13.09
C GLY A 318 2.36 10.67 -12.37
N GLY A 319 2.08 9.38 -12.62
CA GLY A 319 2.84 8.28 -12.02
C GLY A 319 4.10 7.90 -12.80
N ASP A 320 5.15 7.47 -12.09
CA ASP A 320 6.48 7.17 -12.66
C ASP A 320 6.75 5.67 -12.94
N GLY A 321 5.71 4.84 -12.86
CA GLY A 321 5.80 3.40 -13.08
C GLY A 321 6.05 2.98 -14.54
N THR A 322 6.58 1.77 -14.74
CA THR A 322 6.79 1.17 -16.07
C THR A 322 5.71 0.14 -16.40
N LEU A 323 5.40 -0.04 -17.70
CA LEU A 323 4.44 -1.03 -18.17
C LEU A 323 4.84 -2.47 -17.80
N ALA A 324 6.13 -2.81 -17.92
CA ALA A 324 6.64 -4.13 -17.54
C ALA A 324 6.42 -4.42 -16.05
N ASN A 325 6.68 -3.44 -15.18
CA ASN A 325 6.45 -3.57 -13.75
C ASN A 325 4.95 -3.69 -13.41
N LEU A 326 4.08 -2.98 -14.14
CA LEU A 326 2.63 -3.12 -14.01
C LEU A 326 2.17 -4.54 -14.33
N ILE A 327 2.61 -5.08 -15.46
CA ILE A 327 2.28 -6.44 -15.90
C ILE A 327 2.77 -7.45 -14.87
N HIS A 328 4.05 -7.36 -14.46
CA HIS A 328 4.65 -8.25 -13.48
C HIS A 328 3.85 -8.28 -12.16
N LYS A 329 3.49 -7.11 -11.63
CA LYS A 329 2.74 -7.01 -10.37
C LYS A 329 1.30 -7.47 -10.47
N THR A 330 0.68 -7.51 -11.67
CA THR A 330 -0.76 -7.70 -11.81
C THR A 330 -1.19 -8.96 -12.55
N ALA A 331 -0.41 -9.47 -13.50
CA ALA A 331 -0.79 -10.61 -14.34
C ALA A 331 -1.10 -11.86 -13.51
N LEU A 332 -0.17 -12.30 -12.65
CA LEU A 332 -0.39 -13.48 -11.82
C LEU A 332 -1.56 -13.30 -10.84
N PHE A 333 -1.69 -12.11 -10.25
CA PHE A 333 -2.82 -11.81 -9.37
C PHE A 333 -4.15 -11.95 -10.11
N LEU A 334 -4.28 -11.34 -11.29
CA LEU A 334 -5.49 -11.46 -12.10
C LEU A 334 -5.75 -12.90 -12.52
N GLY A 335 -4.72 -13.67 -12.90
CA GLY A 335 -4.87 -15.09 -13.26
C GLY A 335 -5.47 -15.91 -12.12
N ILE A 336 -4.94 -15.76 -10.91
CA ILE A 336 -5.44 -16.45 -9.71
C ILE A 336 -6.88 -16.00 -9.39
N MET A 337 -7.15 -14.69 -9.40
CA MET A 337 -8.48 -14.19 -9.09
C MET A 337 -9.53 -14.63 -10.12
N THR A 338 -9.19 -14.63 -11.41
CA THR A 338 -10.05 -15.16 -12.47
C THR A 338 -10.35 -16.65 -12.25
N ALA A 339 -9.35 -17.46 -11.87
CA ALA A 339 -9.56 -18.87 -11.55
C ALA A 339 -10.59 -19.05 -10.42
N LEU A 340 -10.42 -18.31 -9.32
CA LEU A 340 -11.33 -18.36 -8.18
C LEU A 340 -12.74 -17.90 -8.57
N SER A 341 -12.85 -16.82 -9.36
CA SER A 341 -14.13 -16.31 -9.83
C SER A 341 -14.86 -17.29 -10.75
N VAL A 342 -14.15 -17.98 -11.65
CA VAL A 342 -14.77 -18.98 -12.53
C VAL A 342 -15.23 -20.20 -11.75
N VAL A 343 -14.44 -20.69 -10.79
CA VAL A 343 -14.86 -21.79 -9.91
C VAL A 343 -16.12 -21.41 -9.12
N ALA A 344 -16.14 -20.20 -8.54
CA ALA A 344 -17.32 -19.72 -7.82
C ALA A 344 -18.54 -19.56 -8.74
N MET A 345 -18.35 -19.03 -9.96
CA MET A 345 -19.42 -18.90 -10.96
C MET A 345 -19.99 -20.26 -11.38
N ILE A 346 -19.13 -21.24 -11.70
CA ILE A 346 -19.52 -22.60 -12.05
C ILE A 346 -20.28 -23.24 -10.88
N GLY A 347 -19.75 -23.13 -9.66
CA GLY A 347 -20.44 -23.60 -8.46
C GLY A 347 -21.82 -22.96 -8.31
N GLY A 348 -21.92 -21.65 -8.42
CA GLY A 348 -23.18 -20.91 -8.27
C GLY A 348 -24.22 -21.26 -9.35
N LEU A 349 -23.76 -21.49 -10.59
CA LEU A 349 -24.61 -21.91 -11.70
C LEU A 349 -25.20 -23.30 -11.47
N PHE A 350 -24.42 -24.22 -10.89
CA PHE A 350 -24.79 -25.63 -10.79
C PHE A 350 -25.42 -26.04 -9.45
N MET A 351 -25.16 -25.31 -8.37
CA MET A 351 -25.70 -25.66 -7.05
C MET A 351 -27.23 -25.83 -7.01
N PRO A 352 -28.06 -25.03 -7.72
CA PRO A 352 -29.51 -25.23 -7.73
C PRO A 352 -29.99 -26.56 -8.31
N PHE A 353 -29.16 -27.22 -9.12
CA PHE A 353 -29.49 -28.52 -9.74
C PHE A 353 -29.07 -29.71 -8.87
N ILE A 354 -28.12 -29.49 -7.96
CA ILE A 354 -27.53 -30.55 -7.11
C ILE A 354 -28.09 -30.46 -5.68
N THR A 355 -28.42 -29.25 -5.22
CA THR A 355 -28.73 -28.92 -3.83
C THR A 355 -29.86 -27.90 -3.72
N GLU A 356 -30.17 -27.46 -2.50
CA GLU A 356 -31.18 -26.43 -2.24
C GLU A 356 -30.80 -25.09 -2.91
N PRO A 357 -31.76 -24.38 -3.55
CA PRO A 357 -31.51 -23.11 -4.24
C PRO A 357 -30.84 -22.02 -3.38
N ALA A 358 -31.05 -22.05 -2.06
CA ALA A 358 -30.45 -21.12 -1.10
C ALA A 358 -28.90 -21.17 -1.12
N LEU A 359 -28.30 -22.34 -1.33
CA LEU A 359 -26.85 -22.47 -1.44
C LEU A 359 -26.31 -21.80 -2.71
N GLY A 360 -27.06 -21.84 -3.82
CA GLY A 360 -26.71 -21.11 -5.04
C GLY A 360 -26.61 -19.60 -4.80
N ILE A 361 -27.58 -19.03 -4.08
CA ILE A 361 -27.57 -17.60 -3.68
C ILE A 361 -26.33 -17.28 -2.84
N GLY A 362 -25.96 -18.15 -1.90
CA GLY A 362 -24.75 -18.00 -1.09
C GLY A 362 -23.47 -17.93 -1.94
N ILE A 363 -23.33 -18.78 -2.96
CA ILE A 363 -22.16 -18.77 -3.85
C ILE A 363 -22.12 -17.52 -4.74
N TYR A 364 -23.26 -17.03 -5.20
CA TYR A 364 -23.30 -15.75 -5.92
C TYR A 364 -22.87 -14.57 -5.04
N ALA A 365 -23.27 -14.57 -3.76
CA ALA A 365 -22.80 -13.58 -2.80
C ALA A 365 -21.28 -13.65 -2.61
N VAL A 366 -20.71 -14.85 -2.47
CA VAL A 366 -19.25 -15.05 -2.41
C VAL A 366 -18.57 -14.52 -3.67
N SER A 367 -19.12 -14.80 -4.85
CA SER A 367 -18.59 -14.32 -6.14
C SER A 367 -18.60 -12.79 -6.22
N PHE A 368 -19.66 -12.15 -5.72
CA PHE A 368 -19.76 -10.69 -5.64
C PHE A 368 -18.67 -10.10 -4.73
N PHE A 369 -18.48 -10.60 -3.50
CA PHE A 369 -17.41 -10.13 -2.62
C PHE A 369 -16.01 -10.39 -3.20
N LEU A 370 -15.82 -11.52 -3.87
CA LEU A 370 -14.58 -11.85 -4.56
C LEU A 370 -14.27 -10.85 -5.68
N SER A 371 -15.29 -10.36 -6.40
CA SER A 371 -15.13 -9.33 -7.43
C SER A 371 -14.68 -7.98 -6.84
N ILE A 372 -15.26 -7.57 -5.70
CA ILE A 372 -14.86 -6.34 -4.99
C ILE A 372 -13.41 -6.47 -4.50
N TRP A 373 -13.08 -7.61 -3.89
CA TRP A 373 -11.72 -7.90 -3.44
C TRP A 373 -10.72 -7.88 -4.60
N THR A 374 -11.09 -8.45 -5.76
CA THR A 374 -10.27 -8.41 -6.98
C THR A 374 -10.03 -6.98 -7.43
N LEU A 375 -11.06 -6.14 -7.46
CA LEU A 375 -10.96 -4.73 -7.85
C LEU A 375 -10.05 -3.94 -6.89
N MET A 376 -10.23 -4.10 -5.58
CA MET A 376 -9.40 -3.44 -4.56
C MET A 376 -7.94 -3.93 -4.62
N GLY A 377 -7.74 -5.24 -4.77
CA GLY A 377 -6.41 -5.83 -4.88
C GLY A 377 -5.69 -5.42 -6.16
N TYR A 378 -6.42 -5.23 -7.26
CA TYR A 378 -5.87 -4.78 -8.54
C TYR A 378 -5.50 -3.29 -8.49
N SER A 379 -6.42 -2.45 -7.99
CA SER A 379 -6.18 -1.01 -7.84
C SER A 379 -5.01 -0.70 -6.90
N ALA A 380 -4.88 -1.42 -5.78
CA ALA A 380 -3.77 -1.27 -4.86
C ALA A 380 -2.41 -1.65 -5.47
N ARG A 381 -2.38 -2.63 -6.38
CA ARG A 381 -1.15 -3.03 -7.10
C ARG A 381 -0.75 -2.00 -8.15
N ILE A 382 -1.72 -1.48 -8.90
CA ILE A 382 -1.49 -0.36 -9.82
C ILE A 382 -0.98 0.85 -9.03
N GLY A 383 -1.64 1.21 -7.92
CA GLY A 383 -1.24 2.32 -7.06
C GLY A 383 0.20 2.25 -6.55
N ARG A 384 0.66 1.03 -6.19
CA ARG A 384 2.06 0.75 -5.78
C ARG A 384 3.04 0.62 -6.94
N THR A 385 2.56 0.52 -8.18
CA THR A 385 3.43 0.50 -9.36
C THR A 385 3.81 1.91 -9.81
N TYR A 386 2.93 2.88 -9.54
CA TYR A 386 3.03 4.27 -10.00
C TYR A 386 3.13 5.28 -8.84
N ASP A 387 3.38 4.80 -7.61
CA ASP A 387 3.59 5.61 -6.40
C ASP A 387 2.50 6.62 -6.05
N PHE A 388 1.24 6.29 -6.34
CA PHE A 388 0.11 7.20 -6.10
C PHE A 388 -1.06 6.62 -5.28
N GLY A 389 -0.87 5.44 -4.69
CA GLY A 389 -1.83 4.79 -3.80
C GLY A 389 -3.03 4.13 -4.49
N ALA A 390 -3.81 3.35 -3.74
CA ALA A 390 -4.89 2.52 -4.30
C ALA A 390 -6.04 3.33 -4.92
N GLY A 391 -6.38 4.50 -4.36
CA GLY A 391 -7.46 5.37 -4.85
C GLY A 391 -7.20 5.84 -6.28
N ARG A 392 -6.00 6.38 -6.56
CA ARG A 392 -5.58 6.73 -7.91
C ARG A 392 -5.40 5.51 -8.81
N GLY A 393 -5.03 4.35 -8.26
CA GLY A 393 -5.04 3.08 -8.98
C GLY A 393 -6.44 2.70 -9.50
N CYS A 394 -7.48 2.93 -8.71
CA CYS A 394 -8.87 2.73 -9.13
C CYS A 394 -9.26 3.72 -10.25
N ALA A 395 -8.89 5.01 -10.09
CA ALA A 395 -9.11 6.02 -11.12
C ALA A 395 -8.42 5.65 -12.46
N ALA A 396 -7.21 5.10 -12.42
CA ALA A 396 -6.51 4.62 -13.62
C ALA A 396 -7.27 3.49 -14.33
N ILE A 397 -7.87 2.56 -13.59
CA ILE A 397 -8.71 1.49 -14.15
C ILE A 397 -9.94 2.08 -14.84
N LEU A 398 -10.62 3.03 -14.20
CA LEU A 398 -11.82 3.67 -14.77
C LEU A 398 -11.49 4.46 -16.05
N LEU A 399 -10.42 5.25 -16.04
CA LEU A 399 -9.96 5.99 -17.21
C LEU A 399 -9.57 5.04 -18.36
N ALA A 400 -8.87 3.95 -18.07
CA ALA A 400 -8.56 2.93 -19.07
C ALA A 400 -9.83 2.27 -19.63
N GLY A 401 -10.86 2.06 -18.80
CA GLY A 401 -12.17 1.57 -19.24
C GLY A 401 -12.86 2.54 -20.21
N ILE A 402 -12.82 3.85 -19.91
CA ILE A 402 -13.34 4.90 -20.80
C ILE A 402 -12.59 4.90 -22.13
N PHE A 403 -11.25 4.85 -22.10
CA PHE A 403 -10.45 4.77 -23.34
C PHE A 403 -10.77 3.53 -24.16
N SER A 404 -10.91 2.38 -23.51
CA SER A 404 -11.30 1.14 -24.18
C SER A 404 -12.68 1.24 -24.81
N ALA A 405 -13.65 1.86 -24.13
CA ALA A 405 -15.01 2.05 -24.66
C ALA A 405 -15.02 2.99 -25.88
N VAL A 406 -14.28 4.10 -25.82
CA VAL A 406 -14.14 5.03 -26.95
C VAL A 406 -13.47 4.35 -28.14
N LEU A 407 -12.38 3.61 -27.92
CA LEU A 407 -11.72 2.88 -29.01
C LEU A 407 -12.65 1.81 -29.61
N GLY A 408 -13.41 1.10 -28.76
CA GLY A 408 -14.40 0.13 -29.20
C GLY A 408 -15.48 0.76 -30.08
N LEU A 409 -16.00 1.94 -29.71
CA LEU A 409 -16.96 2.70 -30.52
C LEU A 409 -16.37 3.13 -31.87
N ILE A 410 -15.11 3.58 -31.89
CA ILE A 410 -14.42 3.95 -33.15
C ILE A 410 -14.25 2.73 -34.05
N CYS A 411 -13.80 1.59 -33.51
CA CYS A 411 -13.64 0.35 -34.27
C CYS A 411 -14.99 -0.15 -34.78
N PHE A 412 -16.04 -0.09 -33.95
CA PHE A 412 -17.39 -0.45 -34.35
C PHE A 412 -17.93 0.47 -35.45
N ALA A 413 -17.68 1.78 -35.38
CA ALA A 413 -18.08 2.69 -36.45
C ALA A 413 -17.33 2.40 -37.77
N ALA A 414 -16.03 2.09 -37.68
CA ALA A 414 -15.18 1.84 -38.85
C ALA A 414 -15.47 0.49 -39.53
N PHE A 415 -15.71 -0.57 -38.75
CA PHE A 415 -15.81 -1.94 -39.26
C PHE A 415 -17.19 -2.57 -39.06
N GLY A 416 -17.97 -2.08 -38.10
CA GLY A 416 -19.29 -2.63 -37.76
C GLY A 416 -20.27 -2.54 -38.92
N GLN A 417 -20.20 -1.49 -39.74
CA GLN A 417 -21.04 -1.39 -40.95
C GLN A 417 -20.75 -2.51 -41.95
N ALA A 418 -19.47 -2.88 -42.16
CA ALA A 418 -19.09 -3.98 -43.03
C ALA A 418 -19.49 -5.35 -42.45
N TYR A 419 -19.40 -5.50 -41.14
CA TYR A 419 -19.85 -6.72 -40.46
C TYR A 419 -21.38 -6.88 -40.52
N LEU A 420 -22.12 -5.79 -40.29
CA LEU A 420 -23.59 -5.79 -40.35
C LEU A 420 -24.09 -6.05 -41.77
N SER A 421 -23.40 -5.56 -42.80
CA SER A 421 -23.77 -5.84 -44.18
C SER A 421 -23.51 -7.31 -44.57
N ASP A 422 -22.39 -7.90 -44.16
CA ASP A 422 -22.12 -9.32 -44.39
C ASP A 422 -23.10 -10.21 -43.62
N LEU A 423 -23.40 -9.89 -42.35
CA LEU A 423 -24.38 -10.63 -41.57
C LEU A 423 -25.79 -10.56 -42.20
N SER A 424 -26.20 -9.38 -42.66
CA SER A 424 -27.45 -9.18 -43.39
C SER A 424 -27.49 -10.04 -44.67
N TYR A 425 -26.38 -10.10 -45.40
CA TYR A 425 -26.24 -10.93 -46.59
C TYR A 425 -26.36 -12.43 -46.27
N GLN A 426 -25.65 -12.93 -45.25
CA GLN A 426 -25.74 -14.33 -44.81
C GLN A 426 -27.16 -14.70 -44.38
N LEU A 427 -27.83 -13.83 -43.60
CA LEU A 427 -29.22 -14.04 -43.18
C LEU A 427 -30.17 -14.08 -44.39
N SER A 428 -29.92 -13.26 -45.41
CA SER A 428 -30.72 -13.29 -46.64
C SER A 428 -30.58 -14.60 -47.42
N ILE A 429 -29.38 -15.19 -47.45
CA ILE A 429 -29.14 -16.51 -48.07
C ILE A 429 -29.87 -17.61 -47.28
N PHE A 430 -29.78 -17.58 -45.96
CA PHE A 430 -30.50 -18.53 -45.10
C PHE A 430 -32.02 -18.41 -45.27
N ALA A 431 -32.56 -17.21 -45.43
CA ALA A 431 -33.99 -17.01 -45.64
C ALA A 431 -34.49 -17.48 -47.01
N LEU A 432 -33.64 -17.46 -48.04
CA LEU A 432 -33.98 -17.84 -49.41
C LEU A 432 -33.73 -19.31 -49.74
N THR A 433 -33.06 -20.07 -48.87
CA THR A 433 -32.90 -21.51 -49.03
C THR A 433 -34.17 -22.21 -48.53
N PRO A 434 -35.04 -22.74 -49.43
CA PRO A 434 -36.22 -23.47 -48.98
C PRO A 434 -35.75 -24.66 -48.16
N VAL A 435 -36.20 -24.74 -46.91
CA VAL A 435 -36.03 -25.95 -46.09
C VAL A 435 -36.82 -27.04 -46.80
N VAL A 436 -36.12 -27.88 -47.56
CA VAL A 436 -36.69 -29.11 -48.11
C VAL A 436 -36.87 -30.03 -46.90
N VAL A 437 -38.05 -29.94 -46.28
CA VAL A 437 -38.48 -30.88 -45.26
C VAL A 437 -38.77 -32.21 -45.99
N PRO A 438 -38.07 -33.30 -45.66
CA PRO A 438 -38.31 -34.61 -46.27
C PRO A 438 -39.65 -35.22 -45.88
#